data_AF-A0A7L5XUA4-F1
#
_entry.id   AF-A0A7L5XUA4-F1
#
_cell.length_a   1.000
_cell.length_b   1.000
_cell.length_c   1.000
_cell.angle_alpha   90.00
_cell.angle_beta   90.00
_cell.angle_gamma   90.00
#
_symmetry.space_group_name_H-M   'P 1'
#
loop_
_entity.id
_entity.type
_entity.pdbx_description
1 polymer ?
#
loop_
_entity_poly.entity_id
_entity_poly.type
_entity_poly.pdbx_seq_one_letter_code
_entity_poly.pdbx_strand_id
1 'polypeptide(L)'
;MTTGAWLEHVAGLNERWDHLAYRYYGDANRTSPIIKANRDLFGERLGPIPCILPVGATLKIPVVDPEPIADALLPPWKRVGT
;
A
#
# COMPACT_ATOMS: atom_id res chain seq x y z
N MET A 1 -6.54 -19.20 2.31
CA MET A 1 -5.65 -19.30 1.13
C MET A 1 -5.62 -17.92 0.50
N THR A 2 -4.60 -17.11 0.78
CA THR A 2 -4.51 -15.78 0.18
C THR A 2 -3.24 -15.75 -0.66
N THR A 3 -3.34 -16.27 -1.88
CA THR A 3 -2.43 -15.81 -2.94
C THR A 3 -2.91 -14.40 -3.28
N GLY A 4 -2.45 -13.41 -2.50
CA GLY A 4 -2.82 -12.01 -2.74
C GLY A 4 -2.24 -11.60 -4.09
N ALA A 5 -3.11 -11.38 -5.07
CA ALA A 5 -2.71 -10.78 -6.33
C ALA A 5 -2.10 -9.39 -6.07
N TRP A 6 -1.16 -8.97 -6.89
CA TRP A 6 -0.64 -7.60 -6.91
C TRP A 6 -0.98 -6.95 -8.25
N LEU A 7 -1.08 -5.62 -8.24
CA LEU A 7 -1.09 -4.82 -9.45
C LEU A 7 0.33 -4.35 -9.77
N GLU A 8 0.63 -4.15 -11.04
CA GLU A 8 1.90 -3.53 -11.44
C GLU A 8 1.71 -2.02 -11.61
N HIS A 9 2.73 -1.27 -11.19
CA HIS A 9 2.77 0.18 -11.31
C HIS A 9 4.15 0.63 -11.78
N VAL A 10 4.21 1.49 -12.81
CA VAL A 10 5.47 2.07 -13.29
C VAL A 10 5.64 3.46 -12.68
N ALA A 11 6.69 3.63 -11.87
CA ALA A 11 6.94 4.85 -11.13
C ALA A 11 7.21 6.06 -12.04
N GLY A 12 6.49 7.15 -11.80
CA GLY A 12 6.63 8.43 -12.51
C GLY A 12 7.69 9.35 -11.92
N LEU A 13 7.85 10.52 -12.55
CA LEU A 13 8.73 11.59 -12.06
C LEU A 13 8.25 12.12 -10.70
N ASN A 14 9.17 12.26 -9.74
CA ASN A 14 8.91 12.76 -8.38
C ASN A 14 7.85 11.96 -7.61
N GLU A 15 7.61 10.70 -7.98
CA GLU A 15 6.65 9.86 -7.28
C GLU A 15 7.25 9.30 -5.98
N ARG A 16 6.40 9.23 -4.95
CA ARG A 16 6.74 8.82 -3.59
C ARG A 16 5.85 7.67 -3.14
N TRP A 17 6.27 6.97 -2.10
CA TRP A 17 5.50 5.89 -1.50
C TRP A 17 4.10 6.33 -1.03
N ASP A 18 3.99 7.52 -0.45
CA ASP A 18 2.72 8.09 0.03
C ASP A 18 1.75 8.39 -1.12
N HIS A 19 2.25 8.83 -2.29
CA HIS A 19 1.42 9.00 -3.49
C HIS A 19 0.79 7.68 -3.94
N LEU A 20 1.58 6.59 -3.95
CA LEU A 20 1.08 5.27 -4.32
C LEU A 20 0.08 4.75 -3.29
N ALA A 21 0.39 4.88 -2.00
CA ALA A 21 -0.51 4.45 -0.92
C ALA A 21 -1.85 5.18 -0.98
N TYR A 22 -1.85 6.49 -1.20
CA TYR A 22 -3.08 7.25 -1.38
C TYR A 22 -3.83 6.82 -2.64
N ARG A 23 -3.15 6.67 -3.78
CA ARG A 23 -3.78 6.28 -5.06
C ARG A 23 -4.45 4.91 -4.99
N TYR A 24 -3.81 3.92 -4.37
CA TYR A 24 -4.28 2.53 -4.40
C TYR A 24 -5.06 2.12 -3.15
N TYR A 25 -4.81 2.72 -1.99
CA TYR A 25 -5.46 2.37 -0.73
C TYR A 25 -6.34 3.48 -0.14
N GLY A 26 -6.30 4.69 -0.70
CA GLY A 26 -7.00 5.86 -0.13
C GLY A 26 -6.38 6.40 1.15
N ASP A 27 -5.24 5.86 1.59
CA ASP A 27 -4.53 6.26 2.81
C ASP A 27 -3.03 6.43 2.53
N ALA A 28 -2.56 7.68 2.57
CA ALA A 28 -1.17 8.05 2.34
C ALA A 28 -0.21 7.47 3.38
N ASN A 29 -0.68 7.11 4.58
CA ASN A 29 0.14 6.50 5.62
C ASN A 29 0.35 5.00 5.39
N ARG A 30 -0.43 4.36 4.51
CA ARG A 30 -0.42 2.92 4.27
C ARG A 30 0.67 2.51 3.26
N THR A 31 1.88 3.04 3.42
CA THR A 31 3.04 2.78 2.56
C THR A 31 3.73 1.44 2.84
N SER A 32 3.63 0.95 4.09
CA SER A 32 4.35 -0.23 4.56
C SER A 32 4.14 -1.49 3.70
N PRO A 33 2.90 -1.85 3.27
CA PRO A 33 2.68 -3.00 2.40
C PRO A 33 3.43 -2.89 1.07
N ILE A 34 3.42 -1.70 0.45
CA ILE A 34 4.06 -1.46 -0.85
C ILE A 34 5.58 -1.53 -0.70
N ILE A 35 6.14 -0.89 0.33
CA ILE A 35 7.58 -0.92 0.61
C ILE A 35 8.07 -2.36 0.84
N LYS A 36 7.34 -3.14 1.65
CA LYS A 36 7.71 -4.53 1.96
C LYS A 36 7.71 -5.41 0.70
N ALA A 37 6.74 -5.23 -0.19
CA ALA A 37 6.59 -6.01 -1.41
C ALA A 37 7.66 -5.72 -2.49
N ASN A 38 8.37 -4.58 -2.37
CA ASN A 38 9.36 -4.11 -3.34
C ASN A 38 10.75 -3.89 -2.70
N ARG A 39 10.98 -4.42 -1.50
CA ARG A 39 12.22 -4.18 -0.73
C ARG A 39 13.45 -4.71 -1.47
N ASP A 40 13.28 -5.76 -2.26
CA ASP A 40 14.26 -6.37 -3.14
C ASP A 40 14.78 -5.44 -4.24
N LEU A 41 14.04 -4.38 -4.60
CA LEU A 41 14.48 -3.41 -5.59
C LEU A 41 15.56 -2.42 -5.07
N PHE A 42 15.69 -2.28 -3.75
CA PHE A 42 16.52 -1.25 -3.12
C PHE A 42 17.69 -1.85 -2.34
N GLY A 43 18.63 -2.46 -3.07
CA GLY A 43 19.95 -2.86 -2.59
C GLY A 43 19.93 -3.84 -1.40
N GLU A 44 20.84 -3.62 -0.44
CA GLU A 44 20.95 -4.45 0.75
C GLU A 44 19.63 -4.47 1.55
N ARG A 45 19.30 -5.61 2.15
CA ARG A 45 18.06 -5.80 2.95
C ARG A 45 17.86 -4.75 4.05
N LEU A 46 18.94 -4.14 4.54
CA LEU A 46 18.95 -3.10 5.58
C LEU A 46 19.40 -1.73 5.05
N GLY A 47 19.59 -1.57 3.74
CA GLY A 47 19.95 -0.30 3.11
C GLY A 47 18.83 0.74 3.18
N PRO A 48 19.13 2.02 2.95
CA PRO A 48 18.13 3.08 2.98
C PRO A 48 17.07 2.88 1.89
N ILE A 49 15.81 3.18 2.22
CA ILE A 49 14.70 3.20 1.25
C ILE A 49 14.65 4.61 0.66
N PRO A 50 14.68 4.76 -0.69
CA PRO A 50 14.66 6.07 -1.29
C PRO A 50 13.31 6.74 -1.05
N CYS A 51 13.35 8.05 -0.78
CA CYS A 51 12.14 8.86 -0.60
C CYS A 51 11.41 9.06 -1.94
N ILE A 52 12.18 9.33 -3.01
CA ILE A 52 11.70 9.44 -4.39
C ILE A 52 11.98 8.13 -5.11
N LEU A 53 10.97 7.59 -5.78
CA LEU A 53 11.09 6.35 -6.54
C LEU A 53 11.91 6.57 -7.82
N PRO A 54 12.76 5.62 -8.22
CA PRO A 54 13.44 5.69 -9.52
C PRO A 54 12.40 5.69 -10.64
N VAL A 55 12.48 6.68 -11.53
CA VAL A 55 11.57 6.79 -12.67
C VAL A 55 11.68 5.54 -13.55
N GLY A 56 10.52 4.97 -13.91
CA GLY A 56 10.44 3.75 -14.71
C GLY A 56 10.55 2.44 -13.90
N ALA A 57 10.76 2.50 -12.58
CA ALA A 57 10.75 1.30 -11.74
C ALA A 57 9.36 0.64 -11.77
N THR A 58 9.31 -0.68 -12.00
CA THR A 58 8.08 -1.46 -11.93
C THR A 58 7.89 -1.97 -10.51
N LEU A 59 6.83 -1.53 -9.86
CA LEU A 59 6.48 -1.83 -8.48
C LEU A 59 5.29 -2.76 -8.41
N LYS A 60 5.35 -3.72 -7.49
CA LYS A 60 4.23 -4.55 -7.07
C LYS A 60 3.39 -3.79 -6.06
N ILE A 61 2.10 -3.61 -6.32
CA ILE A 61 1.14 -3.01 -5.41
C ILE A 61 0.24 -4.13 -4.86
N PRO A 62 0.47 -4.60 -3.62
CA PRO A 62 -0.33 -5.67 -3.04
C PRO A 62 -1.81 -5.31 -2.95
N VAL A 63 -2.69 -6.21 -3.34
CA VAL A 63 -4.11 -6.07 -2.98
C VAL A 63 -4.26 -6.44 -1.50
N VAL A 64 -4.70 -5.49 -0.69
CA VAL A 64 -4.90 -5.67 0.76
C VAL A 64 -6.39 -5.65 1.08
N ASP A 65 -6.81 -6.52 1.99
CA ASP A 65 -8.16 -6.47 2.50
C ASP A 65 -8.39 -5.18 3.31
N PRO A 66 -9.60 -4.60 3.24
CA PRO A 66 -9.96 -3.47 4.08
C PRO A 66 -9.92 -3.90 5.56
N GLU A 67 -9.39 -3.03 6.41
CA GLU A 67 -9.37 -3.29 7.84
C GLU A 67 -10.79 -3.12 8.39
N PRO A 68 -11.33 -4.12 9.11
CA PRO A 68 -12.69 -4.03 9.61
C PRO A 68 -12.80 -2.87 10.60
N ILE A 69 -13.77 -1.99 10.37
CA ILE A 69 -14.12 -0.95 11.33
C ILE A 69 -14.91 -1.61 12.47
N ALA A 70 -14.52 -1.36 13.71
CA ALA A 70 -15.24 -1.87 14.87
C ALA A 70 -16.71 -1.40 14.83
N ASP A 71 -17.66 -2.33 15.03
CA ASP A 71 -19.10 -2.04 14.95
C ASP A 71 -19.54 -0.89 15.88
N ALA A 72 -18.88 -0.72 17.02
CA ALA A 72 -19.14 0.38 17.94
C ALA A 72 -18.90 1.77 17.32
N LEU A 73 -17.95 1.88 16.38
CA LEU A 73 -17.62 3.11 15.65
C LEU A 73 -18.54 3.32 14.44
N LEU A 74 -19.29 2.30 14.02
CA LEU A 74 -20.26 2.46 12.95
C LEU A 74 -21.48 3.26 13.44
N PRO A 75 -22.08 4.08 12.57
CA PRO A 75 -23.34 4.75 12.90
C PRO A 75 -24.45 3.71 13.14
N PRO A 76 -25.49 4.04 13.94
CA PRO A 76 -26.49 3.06 14.38
C PRO A 76 -27.16 2.25 13.26
N TRP A 77 -27.42 2.87 12.09
CA TRP A 77 -28.07 2.23 10.94
C TRP A 77 -27.13 1.32 10.10
N LYS A 78 -25.84 1.28 10.42
CA LYS A 78 -24.83 0.41 9.77
C LYS A 78 -24.36 -0.73 10.67
N ARG A 79 -24.79 -0.75 11.94
CA ARG A 79 -24.49 -1.84 12.87
C ARG A 79 -25.31 -3.06 12.46
N VAL A 80 -24.69 -4.23 12.45
CA VAL A 80 -25.42 -5.49 12.28
C VAL A 80 -26.37 -5.61 13.47
N GLY A 81 -27.67 -5.69 13.20
CA GLY A 81 -28.70 -5.79 14.24
C GLY A 81 -28.45 -7.02 15.11
N THR A 82 -28.54 -6.82 16.43
CA THR A 82 -28.46 -7.86 17.47
C THR A 82 -29.42 -9.01 17.22
#